data_AF-A0A448L9F2-F1
#
_entry.id   AF-A0A448L9F2-F1
#
_cell.length_a   1.000
_cell.length_b   1.000
_cell.length_c   1.000
_cell.angle_alpha   90.00
_cell.angle_beta   90.00
_cell.angle_gamma   90.00
#
_symmetry.space_group_name_H-M   'P 1'
#
loop_
_entity.id
_entity.type
_entity.pdbx_description
1 polymer ?
#
loop_
_entity_poly.entity_id
_entity_poly.type
_entity_poly.pdbx_seq_one_letter_code
_entity_poly.pdbx_strand_id
1 'polypeptide(L)' 'MSKEKRTIEIAPGLMSPGGRMGERFLSRGHVCTYCQGNGYHWQENCYRERYKQGCPVCKGSGRLDAVVTIEWKAGE' A
#
# COMPACT_ATOMS: atom_id res chain seq x y z
N MET A 1 -8.74 1.95 -22.48
CA MET A 1 -8.05 1.66 -21.21
C MET A 1 -9.09 1.27 -20.17
N SER A 2 -9.12 0.00 -19.76
CA SER A 2 -10.03 -0.48 -18.71
C SER A 2 -9.61 0.05 -17.33
N LYS A 3 -10.57 0.34 -16.45
CA LYS A 3 -10.33 0.78 -15.07
C LYS A 3 -10.97 -0.23 -14.10
N GLU A 4 -10.21 -0.70 -13.12
CA GLU A 4 -10.72 -1.52 -12.02
C GLU A 4 -11.09 -0.62 -10.84
N LYS A 5 -12.30 -0.78 -10.29
CA LYS A 5 -12.76 -0.10 -9.08
C LYS A 5 -13.12 -1.15 -8.04
N ARG A 6 -12.55 -1.04 -6.83
CA ARG A 6 -12.90 -1.86 -5.68
C ARG A 6 -13.62 -1.00 -4.65
N THR A 7 -14.72 -1.49 -4.12
CA THR A 7 -15.50 -0.83 -3.05
C THR A 7 -15.49 -1.77 -1.85
N ILE A 8 -15.26 -1.23 -0.65
CA ILE A 8 -15.41 -1.95 0.62
C ILE A 8 -16.66 -1.40 1.29
N GLU A 9 -17.63 -2.26 1.53
CA GLU A 9 -18.80 -1.96 2.36
C GLU A 9 -18.44 -2.25 3.82
N ILE A 10 -18.62 -1.26 4.70
CA ILE A 10 -18.27 -1.38 6.12
C ILE A 10 -19.57 -1.64 6.88
N ALA A 11 -19.73 -2.86 7.39
CA ALA A 11 -20.85 -3.27 8.22
C ALA A 11 -20.35 -4.15 9.37
N PRO A 12 -20.84 -3.96 10.60
CA PRO A 12 -20.42 -4.80 11.71
C PRO A 12 -20.90 -6.23 11.47
N GLY A 13 -19.97 -7.19 11.53
CA GLY A 13 -20.30 -8.61 11.54
C GLY A 13 -20.93 -9.06 12.87
N LEU A 14 -21.10 -10.37 13.05
CA LEU A 14 -21.53 -10.93 14.34
C LEU A 14 -20.44 -10.72 15.39
N MET A 15 -20.63 -9.73 16.25
CA MET A 15 -19.71 -9.39 17.34
C MET A 15 -20.13 -10.07 18.65
N SER A 16 -19.15 -10.51 19.42
CA SER A 16 -19.34 -11.08 20.76
C SER A 16 -18.41 -10.40 21.76
N PRO A 17 -18.81 -10.31 23.05
CA PRO A 17 -17.91 -9.82 24.10
C PRO A 17 -16.59 -10.62 24.12
N GLY A 18 -15.46 -9.92 24.08
CA GLY A 18 -14.14 -10.54 23.99
C GLY A 18 -13.75 -11.09 22.61
N GLY A 19 -14.64 -10.95 21.61
CA GLY A 19 -14.39 -11.33 20.23
C GLY A 19 -13.47 -10.36 19.48
N ARG A 20 -13.13 -10.71 18.23
CA ARG A 20 -12.30 -9.87 17.36
C ARG A 20 -13.09 -8.65 16.89
N MET A 21 -12.65 -7.47 17.31
CA MET A 21 -13.28 -6.17 16.98
C MET A 21 -12.58 -5.44 15.81
N GLY A 22 -11.98 -6.17 14.88
CA GLY A 22 -11.29 -5.51 13.77
C GLY A 22 -11.05 -6.38 12.54
N GLU A 23 -11.07 -5.73 11.38
CA GLU A 23 -10.92 -6.32 10.06
C GLU A 23 -9.72 -5.71 9.33
N ARG A 24 -9.14 -6.47 8.40
CA ARG A 24 -7.98 -6.02 7.61
C ARG A 24 -8.12 -6.46 6.17
N PHE A 25 -8.11 -5.49 5.26
CA PHE A 25 -8.12 -5.70 3.82
C PHE A 25 -6.77 -5.34 3.21
N LEU A 26 -6.32 -6.15 2.26
CA LEU A 26 -5.08 -5.95 1.53
C LEU A 26 -5.39 -5.80 0.04
N SER A 27 -5.10 -4.63 -0.50
CA SER A 27 -5.11 -4.39 -1.94
C SER A 27 -3.66 -4.30 -2.40
N ARG A 28 -3.17 -5.35 -3.07
CA ARG A 28 -1.74 -5.53 -3.35
C ARG A 28 -1.35 -5.12 -4.76
N GLY A 29 -0.07 -4.85 -4.94
CA GLY A 29 0.55 -4.76 -6.27
C GLY A 29 0.29 -3.47 -7.03
N HIS A 30 -0.10 -2.39 -6.34
CA HIS A 30 -0.24 -1.07 -6.94
C HIS A 30 1.11 -0.58 -7.42
N VAL A 31 1.17 -0.04 -8.64
CA VAL A 31 2.43 0.51 -9.15
C VAL A 31 2.84 1.70 -8.30
N CYS A 32 4.09 1.69 -7.80
CA CYS A 32 4.63 2.84 -7.10
C CYS A 32 4.76 3.99 -8.10
N THR A 33 3.92 5.02 -7.96
CA THR A 33 3.89 6.16 -8.87
C THR A 33 5.13 7.04 -8.74
N TYR A 34 5.78 7.05 -7.57
CA TYR A 34 7.01 7.82 -7.33
C TYR A 34 8.15 7.37 -8.24
N CYS A 35 8.45 6.07 -8.29
CA CYS A 35 9.47 5.52 -9.19
C CYS A 35 8.89 4.95 -10.49
N GLN A 36 7.60 5.16 -10.75
CA GLN A 36 6.87 4.65 -11.92
C GLN A 36 7.02 3.13 -12.12
N GLY A 37 7.06 2.37 -11.02
CA GLY A 37 7.22 0.91 -11.07
C GLY A 37 8.66 0.39 -11.19
N ASN A 38 9.66 1.26 -11.36
CA ASN A 38 11.05 0.82 -11.55
C ASN A 38 11.71 0.26 -10.29
N GLY A 39 11.27 0.71 -9.11
CA GLY A 39 11.92 0.41 -7.84
C GLY A 39 13.16 1.26 -7.53
N TYR A 40 13.59 2.13 -8.44
CA TYR A 40 14.77 2.99 -8.26
C TYR A 40 14.63 4.29 -9.06
N HIS A 41 15.52 5.24 -8.78
CA HIS A 41 15.79 6.41 -9.60
C HIS A 41 17.24 6.35 -10.10
N TRP A 42 17.46 6.80 -11.32
CA TRP A 42 18.82 6.99 -11.84
C TRP A 42 19.46 8.18 -11.14
N GLN A 43 20.69 7.99 -10.68
CA GLN A 43 21.53 9.01 -10.10
C GLN A 43 22.92 8.94 -10.72
N GLU A 44 23.72 9.98 -10.47
CA GLU A 44 25.10 10.09 -10.92
C GLU A 44 26.00 10.46 -9.74
N ASN A 45 27.14 9.78 -9.59
CA ASN A 45 28.09 10.06 -8.51
C ASN A 45 29.09 11.17 -8.90
N CYS A 46 30.02 11.53 -8.01
CA CYS A 46 31.03 12.55 -8.28
C CYS A 46 32.01 12.19 -9.42
N TYR A 47 32.07 10.91 -9.83
CA TYR A 47 32.86 10.41 -10.95
C TYR A 47 32.06 10.33 -12.26
N ARG A 48 30.83 10.84 -12.29
CA ARG A 48 29.88 10.76 -13.42
C ARG A 48 29.42 9.35 -13.77
N GLU A 49 29.52 8.41 -12.85
CA GLU A 49 29.01 7.05 -13.04
C GLU A 49 27.54 6.98 -12.65
N ARG A 50 26.74 6.39 -13.54
CA ARG A 50 25.30 6.20 -13.31
C ARG A 50 25.05 5.01 -12.40
N TYR A 51 24.26 5.21 -11.35
CA TYR A 51 23.84 4.14 -10.46
C TYR A 51 22.34 4.21 -10.17
N LYS A 52 21.80 3.08 -9.69
CA LYS A 52 20.39 2.96 -9.31
C LYS A 52 20.25 3.23 -7.82
N GLN A 53 19.71 4.39 -7.47
CA GLN A 53 19.34 4.66 -6.09
C GLN A 53 17.97 4.05 -5.82
N GLY A 54 17.88 3.14 -4.85
CA GLY A 54 16.62 2.51 -4.47
C GLY A 54 15.54 3.54 -4.16
N CYS A 55 14.32 3.29 -4.63
CA CYS A 55 13.19 4.17 -4.40
C CYS A 55 12.88 4.21 -2.89
N PRO A 56 12.86 5.39 -2.24
CA PRO A 56 12.64 5.50 -0.81
C PRO A 56 11.20 5.13 -0.40
N VAL A 57 10.24 5.23 -1.33
CA VAL A 57 8.82 4.98 -1.07
C VAL A 57 8.52 3.48 -1.07
N CYS A 58 8.85 2.78 -2.16
CA CYS A 58 8.59 1.35 -2.29
C CYS A 58 9.76 0.46 -1.86
N LYS A 59 10.86 1.06 -1.39
CA LYS A 59 12.07 0.38 -0.91
C LYS A 59 12.62 -0.64 -1.90
N GLY A 60 12.62 -0.30 -3.20
CA GLY A 60 13.14 -1.18 -4.25
C GLY A 60 12.11 -2.05 -4.98
N SER A 61 10.91 -2.23 -4.44
CA SER A 61 9.96 -3.21 -5.00
C SER A 61 9.27 -2.76 -6.29
N GLY A 62 9.21 -1.45 -6.55
CA GLY A 62 8.38 -0.86 -7.61
C GLY A 62 6.87 -0.96 -7.36
N ARG A 63 6.45 -1.54 -6.24
CA ARG A 63 5.05 -1.90 -5.93
C ARG A 63 4.67 -1.44 -4.53
N LEU A 64 3.41 -1.09 -4.33
CA LEU A 64 2.82 -0.69 -3.07
C LEU A 64 1.60 -1.56 -2.77
N ASP A 65 1.44 -1.91 -1.50
CA ASP A 65 0.26 -2.60 -1.00
C ASP A 65 -0.52 -1.61 -0.12
N ALA A 66 -1.79 -1.40 -0.44
CA ALA A 66 -2.70 -0.64 0.41
C ALA A 66 -3.26 -1.56 1.49
N VAL A 67 -3.05 -1.18 2.75
CA VAL A 67 -3.58 -1.87 3.93
C VAL A 67 -4.71 -1.03 4.50
N VAL A 68 -5.92 -1.59 4.54
CA VAL A 68 -7.08 -0.95 5.17
C VAL A 68 -7.39 -1.72 6.44
N THR A 69 -7.39 -1.03 7.58
CA THR A 69 -7.73 -1.61 8.88
C THR A 69 -9.02 -0.96 9.36
N ILE A 70 -9.99 -1.77 9.76
CA ILE A 70 -11.25 -1.33 10.37
C ILE A 70 -11.20 -1.77 11.83
N GLU A 71 -11.45 -0.83 12.74
CA GLU A 71 -11.52 -1.06 14.17
C GLU A 71 -12.91 -0.65 14.66
N TRP A 72 -13.61 -1.57 15.31
CA TRP A 72 -14.96 -1.38 15.81
C TRP A 72 -14.91 -0.90 17.27
N LYS A 73 -15.52 0.26 17.55
CA LYS A 73 -15.60 0.87 18.89
C LYS A 73 -17.05 1.15 19.25
N ALA A 74 -17.33 1.25 20.55
CA ALA A 74 -18.63 1.73 21.01
C ALA A 74 -18.90 3.13 20.43
N GLY A 75 -20.13 3.36 19.97
CA GLY A 75 -20.58 4.69 19.57
C GLY A 75 -20.90 5.55 20.78
N GLU A 76 -20.77 6.87 20.62
CA GLU A 76 -21.27 7.88 21.56
C GLU A 76 -22.77 8.12 21.37
#